data_AF-A0A535C013-F1
#
_entry.id   AF-A0A535C013-F1
#
_cell.length_a   1.000
_cell.length_b   1.000
_cell.length_c   1.000
_cell.angle_alpha   90.00
_cell.angle_beta   90.00
_cell.angle_gamma   90.00
#
_symmetry.space_group_name_H-M   'P 1'
#
loop_
_entity.id
_entity.type
_entity.pdbx_description
1 polymer ?
#
loop_
_entity_poly.entity_id
_entity_poly.type
_entity_poly.pdbx_seq_one_letter_code
_entity_poly.pdbx_strand_id
1 'polypeptide(L)'
;MAQPETAPPVTGTPTPHPALRAELPAGPGGEKPKQPFFYGGQAVIEGVMMRGKSHYAVAVRLPTTKEIVIDRGELKAPIYTHPLWKLPFVRGLALIGEQLHLGMKSLIWSANMNAGSQNIEIGKKEITGS
;
A
#
# COMPACT_ATOMS: atom_id res chain seq x y z
N MET A 1 -22.62 -22.86 -41.50
CA MET A 1 -21.96 -23.43 -40.30
C MET A 1 -20.62 -22.74 -40.13
N ALA A 2 -20.55 -21.75 -39.24
CA ALA A 2 -19.31 -21.09 -38.86
C ALA A 2 -19.10 -21.34 -37.37
N GLN A 3 -17.92 -21.85 -37.01
CA GLN A 3 -17.54 -22.19 -35.64
C GLN A 3 -17.31 -20.90 -34.82
N PRO A 4 -17.61 -20.86 -33.51
CA PRO A 4 -17.24 -19.73 -32.66
C PRO A 4 -15.75 -19.83 -32.30
N GLU A 5 -14.97 -18.85 -32.76
CA GLU A 5 -13.56 -18.66 -32.39
C GLU A 5 -13.48 -18.20 -30.93
N THR A 6 -12.87 -19.02 -30.09
CA THR A 6 -12.62 -18.73 -28.68
C THR A 6 -11.51 -17.69 -28.53
N ALA A 7 -11.83 -16.53 -27.96
CA ALA A 7 -10.86 -15.49 -27.63
C ALA A 7 -9.78 -16.00 -26.64
N PRO A 8 -8.49 -15.65 -26.83
CA PRO A 8 -7.43 -16.03 -25.89
C PRO A 8 -7.48 -15.21 -24.58
N PRO A 9 -6.95 -15.73 -23.46
CA PRO A 9 -6.97 -15.05 -22.18
C PRO A 9 -6.06 -13.80 -22.18
N VAL A 10 -6.64 -12.65 -21.82
CA VAL A 10 -5.93 -11.38 -21.61
C VAL A 10 -5.00 -11.49 -20.39
N THR A 11 -3.81 -12.03 -20.61
CA THR A 11 -2.73 -11.99 -19.62
C THR A 11 -2.12 -10.60 -19.67
N GLY A 12 -2.60 -9.73 -18.78
CA GLY A 12 -2.21 -8.33 -18.66
C GLY A 12 -0.76 -8.14 -18.22
N THR A 13 0.18 -8.39 -19.11
CA THR A 13 1.49 -7.71 -19.05
C THR A 13 1.29 -6.37 -19.75
N PRO A 14 1.26 -5.22 -19.03
CA PRO A 14 1.27 -3.93 -19.71
C PRO A 14 2.58 -3.85 -20.50
N THR A 15 2.46 -3.90 -21.82
CA THR A 15 3.53 -3.60 -22.77
C THR A 15 4.05 -2.20 -22.42
N PRO A 16 5.34 -2.02 -22.08
CA PRO A 16 5.84 -0.70 -21.78
C PRO A 16 5.72 0.19 -23.02
N HIS A 17 5.13 1.38 -22.82
CA HIS A 17 4.88 2.35 -23.87
C HIS A 17 6.21 2.71 -24.57
N PRO A 18 6.27 2.72 -25.92
CA PRO A 18 7.51 2.87 -26.70
C PRO A 18 8.28 4.18 -26.45
N ALA A 19 7.68 5.15 -25.75
CA ALA A 19 8.29 6.42 -25.37
C ALA A 19 9.34 6.31 -24.23
N LEU A 20 9.41 5.19 -23.49
CA LEU A 20 10.41 5.00 -22.42
C LEU A 20 11.76 4.44 -22.93
N ARG A 21 11.91 4.24 -24.26
CA ARG A 21 13.10 3.65 -24.89
C ARG A 21 14.03 4.66 -25.55
N ALA A 22 13.95 5.94 -25.19
CA ALA A 22 14.92 6.93 -25.63
C ALA A 22 15.97 7.14 -24.53
N GLU A 23 17.18 6.62 -24.79
CA GLU A 23 18.48 7.06 -24.29
C GLU A 23 18.79 6.89 -22.79
N LEU A 24 19.27 5.69 -22.42
CA LEU A 24 20.17 5.52 -21.27
C LEU A 24 21.51 4.94 -21.78
N PRO A 25 22.64 5.64 -21.65
CA PRO A 25 23.94 5.11 -22.09
C PRO A 25 24.30 3.85 -21.27
N ALA A 26 24.72 2.80 -21.97
CA ALA A 26 25.11 1.52 -21.37
C ALA A 26 26.39 1.69 -20.53
N GLY A 27 26.25 1.76 -19.20
CA GLY A 27 27.36 1.69 -18.27
C GLY A 27 27.91 0.25 -18.16
N PRO A 28 29.22 0.05 -17.98
CA PRO A 28 29.79 -1.27 -17.80
C PRO A 28 29.65 -1.67 -16.32
N GLY A 29 28.81 -2.67 -16.03
CA GLY A 29 28.71 -3.21 -14.69
C GLY A 29 27.55 -4.19 -14.57
N GLY A 30 27.84 -5.42 -14.13
CA GLY A 30 26.85 -6.47 -13.89
C GLY A 30 25.91 -6.15 -12.73
N GLU A 31 24.99 -5.20 -12.92
CA GLU A 31 23.88 -4.97 -12.01
C GLU A 31 22.95 -6.17 -12.04
N LYS A 32 22.91 -6.92 -10.92
CA LYS A 32 21.88 -7.95 -10.70
C LYS A 32 20.51 -7.30 -10.91
N PRO A 33 19.61 -7.91 -11.71
CA PRO A 33 18.33 -7.29 -12.04
C PRO A 33 17.57 -6.97 -10.74
N LYS A 34 17.28 -5.69 -10.54
CA LYS A 34 16.53 -5.18 -9.39
C LYS A 34 15.14 -5.79 -9.47
N GLN A 35 14.86 -6.75 -8.58
CA GLN A 35 13.58 -7.47 -8.57
C GLN A 35 12.44 -6.46 -8.51
N PRO A 36 11.42 -6.58 -9.40
CA PRO A 36 10.32 -5.64 -9.42
C PRO A 36 9.58 -5.69 -8.08
N PHE A 37 9.36 -4.53 -7.47
CA PHE A 37 8.61 -4.41 -6.23
C PHE A 37 7.16 -4.06 -6.56
N PHE A 38 6.21 -4.81 -5.97
CA PHE A 38 4.79 -4.57 -6.15
C PHE A 38 4.27 -3.64 -5.04
N TYR A 39 3.55 -2.59 -5.45
CA TYR A 39 2.86 -1.69 -4.53
C TYR A 39 1.49 -2.27 -4.19
N GLY A 40 1.14 -2.23 -2.91
CA GLY A 40 -0.15 -2.70 -2.39
C GLY A 40 -1.02 -1.54 -1.95
N GLY A 41 -2.32 -1.81 -1.82
CA GLY A 41 -3.28 -0.78 -1.45
C GLY A 41 -4.51 -1.26 -0.73
N GLN A 42 -5.14 -0.33 -0.02
CA GLN A 42 -6.43 -0.50 0.63
C GLN A 42 -7.28 0.76 0.42
N ALA A 43 -8.58 0.58 0.19
CA ALA A 43 -9.53 1.70 0.21
C ALA A 43 -9.79 2.16 1.65
N VAL A 44 -9.82 3.47 1.86
CA VAL A 44 -10.17 4.10 3.16
C VAL A 44 -11.34 5.06 2.97
N ILE A 45 -11.83 5.67 4.05
CA ILE A 45 -13.02 6.52 3.98
C ILE A 45 -12.72 7.76 3.13
N GLU A 46 -13.47 7.93 2.04
CA GLU A 46 -13.29 9.02 1.06
C GLU A 46 -11.86 9.15 0.52
N GLY A 47 -11.14 8.02 0.45
CA GLY A 47 -9.71 8.04 0.16
C GLY A 47 -9.10 6.68 -0.17
N VAL A 48 -7.77 6.68 -0.29
CA VAL A 48 -6.96 5.50 -0.60
C VAL A 48 -5.69 5.46 0.23
N MET A 49 -5.27 4.26 0.63
CA MET A 49 -3.99 3.97 1.26
C MET A 49 -3.12 3.14 0.30
N MET A 50 -1.87 3.58 0.12
CA MET A 50 -0.83 2.89 -0.66
C MET A 50 0.35 2.50 0.23
N ARG A 51 0.81 1.25 0.11
CA ARG A 51 1.97 0.71 0.83
C ARG A 51 3.09 0.35 -0.15
N GLY A 52 4.24 0.99 0.03
CA GLY A 52 5.51 0.66 -0.62
C GLY A 52 6.43 -0.20 0.25
N LYS A 53 7.68 -0.38 -0.18
CA LYS A 53 8.67 -1.22 0.52
C LYS A 53 9.05 -0.68 1.90
N SER A 54 9.17 0.64 2.01
CA SER A 54 9.66 1.35 3.19
C SER A 54 8.78 2.51 3.60
N HIS A 55 7.77 2.87 2.80
CA HIS A 55 6.90 4.01 3.04
C HIS A 55 5.45 3.64 2.79
N TYR A 56 4.55 4.31 3.50
CA TYR A 56 3.12 4.29 3.22
C TYR A 56 2.62 5.72 3.01
N ALA A 57 1.51 5.84 2.28
CA ALA A 57 0.79 7.10 2.11
C ALA A 57 -0.72 6.85 2.14
N VAL A 58 -1.47 7.76 2.74
CA VAL A 58 -2.93 7.75 2.81
C VAL A 58 -3.42 9.09 2.33
N ALA A 59 -4.26 9.12 1.31
CA ALA A 59 -4.87 10.33 0.77
C ALA A 59 -6.37 10.29 0.99
N VAL A 60 -6.93 11.32 1.60
CA VAL A 60 -8.37 11.43 1.92
C VAL A 60 -8.90 12.77 1.46
N ARG A 61 -10.08 12.77 0.84
CA ARG A 61 -10.78 13.98 0.44
C ARG A 61 -11.67 14.46 1.58
N LEU A 62 -11.50 15.70 2.02
CA LEU A 62 -12.33 16.28 3.07
C LEU A 62 -13.75 16.56 2.53
N PRO A 63 -14.81 16.21 3.27
CA PRO A 63 -16.18 16.39 2.80
C PRO A 63 -16.56 17.87 2.65
N THR A 64 -16.05 18.75 3.51
CA THR A 64 -16.38 20.18 3.57
C THR A 64 -15.63 21.02 2.55
N THR A 65 -14.30 20.98 2.57
CA THR A 65 -13.45 21.82 1.69
C THR A 65 -13.16 21.19 0.33
N LYS A 66 -13.47 19.89 0.15
CA LYS A 66 -13.07 19.07 -1.00
C LYS A 66 -11.55 18.98 -1.23
N GLU A 67 -10.75 19.42 -0.27
CA GLU A 67 -9.29 19.32 -0.32
C GLU A 67 -8.84 17.88 -0.09
N ILE A 68 -7.68 17.52 -0.64
CA ILE A 68 -7.04 16.22 -0.42
C ILE A 68 -5.94 16.40 0.63
N VAL A 69 -6.11 15.74 1.77
CA VAL A 69 -5.09 15.69 2.83
C VAL A 69 -4.37 14.35 2.76
N ILE A 70 -3.05 14.38 2.96
CA ILE A 70 -2.17 13.23 2.80
C ILE A 70 -1.41 12.97 4.11
N ASP A 71 -1.57 11.77 4.68
CA ASP A 71 -0.68 11.23 5.71
C ASP A 71 0.39 10.37 5.06
N ARG A 72 1.66 10.53 5.46
CA ARG A 72 2.77 9.73 4.94
C ARG A 72 3.73 9.37 6.06
N GLY A 73 4.27 8.16 6.01
CA GLY A 73 5.20 7.70 7.03
C GLY A 73 6.08 6.54 6.57
N GLU A 74 7.09 6.26 7.39
CA GLU A 74 8.01 5.16 7.18
C GLU A 74 7.48 3.86 7.80
N LEU A 75 7.60 2.77 7.04
CA LEU A 75 7.39 1.41 7.52
C LEU A 75 8.71 0.93 8.12
N LYS A 76 8.81 0.99 9.45
CA LYS A 76 9.87 0.28 10.16
C LYS A 76 9.58 -1.20 10.01
N ALA A 77 10.39 -1.92 9.24
CA ALA A 77 10.30 -3.37 9.11
C ALA A 77 11.30 -4.02 10.08
N PRO A 78 10.93 -4.37 11.32
CA PRO A 78 11.84 -5.04 12.26
C PRO A 78 11.94 -6.54 11.96
N ILE A 79 11.90 -6.96 10.70
CA ILE A 79 11.86 -8.38 10.29
C ILE A 79 13.21 -9.11 10.49
N TYR A 80 14.33 -8.39 10.65
CA TYR A 80 15.65 -8.96 10.35
C TYR A 80 16.56 -9.26 11.55
N THR A 81 16.14 -9.01 12.79
CA THR A 81 17.05 -9.11 13.95
C THR A 81 17.08 -10.47 14.65
N HIS A 82 16.13 -11.40 14.42
CA HIS A 82 16.10 -12.68 15.15
C HIS A 82 15.85 -13.91 14.25
N PRO A 83 16.55 -15.05 14.45
CA PRO A 83 16.38 -16.27 13.64
C PRO A 83 14.97 -16.86 13.63
N LEU A 84 14.13 -16.53 14.62
CA LEU A 84 12.70 -16.93 14.65
C LEU A 84 11.87 -16.30 13.52
N TRP A 85 12.28 -15.15 12.98
CA TRP A 85 11.58 -14.47 11.88
C TRP A 85 11.79 -15.14 10.52
N LYS A 86 12.68 -16.14 10.44
CA LYS A 86 12.90 -16.95 9.22
C LYS A 86 11.85 -18.03 9.01
N LEU A 87 11.04 -18.34 10.03
CA LEU A 87 9.98 -19.34 9.91
C LEU A 87 8.82 -18.78 9.07
N PRO A 88 8.31 -19.51 8.06
CA PRO A 88 7.29 -19.01 7.14
C PRO A 88 5.99 -18.62 7.85
N PHE A 89 5.62 -19.34 8.92
CA PHE A 89 4.44 -19.06 9.72
C PHE A 89 4.55 -17.73 10.49
N VAL A 90 5.64 -17.55 11.25
CA VAL A 90 5.89 -16.33 12.03
C VAL A 90 6.03 -15.12 11.11
N ARG A 91 6.75 -15.28 10.00
CA ARG A 91 6.88 -14.26 8.95
C ARG A 91 5.51 -13.87 8.38
N GLY A 92 4.65 -14.84 8.08
CA GLY A 92 3.29 -14.61 7.59
C GLY A 92 2.45 -13.82 8.59
N LEU A 93 2.43 -14.25 9.85
CA LEU A 93 1.67 -13.58 10.91
C LEU A 93 2.18 -12.15 11.17
N ALA A 94 3.50 -11.94 11.14
CA ALA A 94 4.08 -10.62 11.31
C ALA A 94 3.66 -9.66 10.18
N LEU A 95 3.66 -10.12 8.92
CA LEU A 95 3.20 -9.32 7.78
C LEU A 95 1.71 -9.01 7.87
N ILE A 96 0.88 -9.98 8.26
CA ILE A 96 -0.56 -9.77 8.44
C ILE A 96 -0.81 -8.77 9.57
N GLY A 97 -0.13 -8.93 10.70
CA GLY A 97 -0.25 -8.01 11.84
C GLY A 97 0.16 -6.59 11.48
N GLU A 98 1.26 -6.43 10.74
CA GLU A 98 1.70 -5.11 10.23
C GLU A 98 0.65 -4.50 9.29
N GLN A 99 0.11 -5.28 8.35
CA GLN A 99 -0.91 -4.80 7.41
C GLN A 99 -2.21 -4.43 8.12
N LEU A 100 -2.68 -5.26 9.05
CA LEU A 100 -3.88 -4.98 9.82
C LEU A 100 -3.71 -3.71 10.67
N HIS A 101 -2.56 -3.57 11.33
CA HIS A 101 -2.24 -2.39 12.12
C HIS A 101 -2.24 -1.12 11.26
N LEU A 102 -1.55 -1.15 10.12
CA LEU A 102 -1.47 -0.03 9.20
C LEU A 102 -2.85 0.30 8.59
N GLY A 103 -3.61 -0.72 8.19
CA GLY A 103 -4.96 -0.62 7.65
C GLY A 103 -5.92 0.04 8.63
N MET A 104 -5.93 -0.45 9.88
CA MET A 104 -6.75 0.10 10.95
C MET A 104 -6.35 1.55 11.28
N LYS A 105 -5.05 1.83 11.41
CA LYS A 105 -4.56 3.20 11.65
C LYS A 105 -5.01 4.15 10.55
N SER A 106 -4.91 3.74 9.29
CA SER A 106 -5.30 4.54 8.13
C SER A 106 -6.81 4.74 8.06
N LEU A 107 -7.58 3.71 8.40
CA LEU A 107 -9.04 3.79 8.46
C LEU A 107 -9.47 4.79 9.54
N ILE A 108 -8.95 4.67 10.76
CA ILE A 108 -9.23 5.60 11.87
C ILE A 108 -8.81 7.03 11.51
N TRP A 109 -7.62 7.20 10.93
CA TRP A 109 -7.17 8.52 10.50
C TRP A 109 -8.09 9.12 9.42
N SER A 110 -8.48 8.34 8.42
CA SER A 110 -9.44 8.79 7.38
C SER A 110 -10.81 9.12 7.96
N ALA A 111 -11.28 8.33 8.93
CA ALA A 111 -12.51 8.58 9.67
C ALA A 111 -12.41 9.91 10.41
N ASN A 112 -11.30 10.17 11.11
CA ASN A 112 -11.09 11.41 11.85
C ASN A 112 -10.97 12.64 10.94
N MET A 113 -10.33 12.52 9.77
CA MET A 113 -10.28 13.63 8.79
C MET A 113 -11.65 13.91 8.16
N ASN A 114 -12.49 12.88 8.00
CA ASN A 114 -13.85 13.03 7.50
C ASN A 114 -14.79 13.58 8.59
N ALA A 115 -14.71 12.99 9.78
CA ALA A 115 -15.49 13.33 10.96
C ALA A 115 -15.12 14.71 11.47
N GLY A 116 -13.84 15.11 11.48
CA GLY A 116 -13.29 16.40 11.95
C GLY A 116 -13.74 17.65 11.20
N SER A 117 -14.83 17.55 10.42
CA SER A 117 -15.80 18.62 10.22
C SER A 117 -16.83 18.75 11.38
N GLN A 118 -16.71 17.88 12.39
CA GLN A 118 -17.42 17.74 13.67
C GLN A 118 -16.49 17.01 14.68
N ASN A 119 -16.29 17.60 15.85
CA ASN A 119 -15.33 17.15 16.86
C ASN A 119 -15.76 15.81 17.53
N ILE A 120 -15.05 14.71 17.24
CA ILE A 120 -15.06 13.49 18.07
C ILE A 120 -13.61 13.03 18.27
N GLU A 121 -12.99 13.46 19.37
CA GLU A 121 -11.77 12.85 19.89
C GLU A 121 -12.10 11.45 20.44
N ILE A 122 -11.90 10.39 19.66
CA ILE A 122 -11.84 9.03 20.23
C ILE A 122 -10.48 8.87 20.89
N GLY A 123 -10.42 9.26 22.16
CA GLY A 123 -9.28 9.04 23.03
C GLY A 123 -9.03 7.54 23.21
N LYS A 124 -7.78 7.12 23.01
CA LYS A 124 -7.26 5.75 23.25
C LYS A 124 -7.54 5.18 24.66
N LYS A 125 -8.20 5.94 25.55
CA LYS A 125 -8.55 5.56 26.92
C LYS A 125 -9.86 4.80 27.04
N GLU A 126 -10.73 4.78 26.03
CA GLU A 126 -12.01 4.06 26.12
C GLU A 126 -11.92 2.55 25.79
N ILE A 127 -10.78 2.09 25.29
CA ILE A 127 -10.59 0.68 24.85
C ILE A 127 -9.98 -0.20 25.95
N THR A 128 -9.38 0.39 26.99
CA THR A 128 -8.95 -0.32 28.20
C THR A 128 -9.88 0.07 29.32
N GLY A 129 -11.07 -0.51 29.30
CA GLY A 129 -11.93 -0.57 30.48
C GLY A 129 -11.36 -1.60 31.45
N SER A 130 -10.98 -1.11 32.63
CA SER A 130 -10.65 -1.84 33.87
C SER A 130 -9.33 -2.60 33.91
#